data_AF-A0A1Y1Y343-F1
#
_entry.id   AF-A0A1Y1Y343-F1
#
_cell.length_a   1.000
_cell.length_b   1.000
_cell.length_c   1.000
_cell.angle_alpha   90.00
_cell.angle_beta   90.00
_cell.angle_gamma   90.00
#
_symmetry.space_group_name_H-M   'P 1'
#
loop_
_entity.id
_entity.type
_entity.pdbx_description
1 polymer ?
#
loop_
_entity_poly.entity_id
_entity_poly.type
_entity_poly.pdbx_seq_one_letter_code
_entity_poly.pdbx_strand_id
1 'polypeptide(L)'
;MIENVTDMVSERLSAWYDANNNTFPENVLYYRDSVSDSQYFQVLEDELPQIKAAFEEFAKQHKLKENPSFKLTAVVVTKRHHT
;
A
#
# COMPACT_ATOMS: atom_id res chain seq x y z
N MET A 1 8.71 7.85 -10.59
CA MET A 1 7.70 7.05 -9.86
C MET A 1 8.41 6.33 -8.73
N ILE A 2 7.72 5.80 -7.72
CA ILE A 2 8.39 5.12 -6.60
C ILE A 2 8.63 3.67 -7.00
N GLU A 3 9.90 3.27 -7.10
CA GLU A 3 10.28 1.97 -7.68
C GLU A 3 10.32 0.82 -6.66
N ASN A 4 10.29 1.11 -5.36
CA ASN A 4 10.40 0.12 -4.27
C ASN A 4 9.25 0.26 -3.26
N VAL A 5 8.01 0.46 -3.74
CA VAL A 5 6.85 0.59 -2.84
C VAL A 5 6.63 -0.70 -2.05
N THR A 6 6.88 -1.86 -2.67
CA THR A 6 6.73 -3.18 -2.04
C THR A 6 7.55 -3.28 -0.75
N ASP A 7 8.86 -3.00 -0.82
CA ASP A 7 9.76 -3.11 0.34
C ASP A 7 9.36 -2.14 1.46
N MET A 8 9.02 -0.91 1.10
CA MET A 8 8.59 0.12 2.06
C MET A 8 7.31 -0.30 2.79
N VAL A 9 6.36 -0.90 2.07
CA VAL A 9 5.10 -1.38 2.66
C VAL A 9 5.37 -2.60 3.53
N SER A 10 6.18 -3.56 3.07
CA SER A 10 6.55 -4.76 3.83
C SER A 10 7.17 -4.41 5.19
N GLU A 11 8.06 -3.41 5.24
CA GLU A 11 8.64 -2.92 6.50
C GLU A 11 7.57 -2.38 7.47
N ARG A 12 6.58 -1.65 6.95
CA ARG A 12 5.47 -1.12 7.75
C ARG A 12 4.50 -2.23 8.19
N LEU A 13 4.28 -3.25 7.36
CA LEU A 13 3.46 -4.40 7.73
C LEU A 13 4.09 -5.22 8.84
N SER A 14 5.41 -5.46 8.79
CA SER A 14 6.14 -6.11 9.87
C SER A 14 5.98 -5.33 11.18
N ALA A 15 6.22 -4.02 11.15
CA ALA A 15 6.07 -3.17 12.33
C ALA A 15 4.63 -3.18 12.89
N TRP A 16 3.61 -3.16 12.02
CA TRP A 16 2.23 -3.27 12.43
C TRP A 16 1.92 -4.62 13.07
N TYR A 17 2.36 -5.70 12.42
CA TYR A 17 2.11 -7.08 12.86
C TYR A 17 2.66 -7.31 14.27
N ASP A 18 3.90 -6.90 14.50
CA ASP A 18 4.57 -7.00 15.80
C ASP A 18 3.85 -6.19 16.88
N ALA A 19 3.33 -5.00 16.52
CA ALA A 19 2.61 -4.12 17.45
C ALA A 19 1.16 -4.54 17.71
N ASN A 20 0.55 -5.33 16.83
CA ASN A 20 -0.88 -5.65 16.85
C ASN A 20 -1.13 -7.15 17.01
N ASN A 21 -0.44 -7.79 17.97
CA ASN A 21 -0.67 -9.19 18.34
C ASN A 21 -0.63 -10.14 17.14
N ASN A 22 0.30 -9.93 16.21
CA ASN A 22 0.45 -10.79 15.03
C ASN A 22 -0.79 -10.79 14.13
N THR A 23 -1.47 -9.64 14.02
CA THR A 23 -2.61 -9.44 13.13
C THR A 23 -2.28 -8.49 11.98
N PHE A 24 -2.95 -8.71 10.86
CA PHE A 24 -2.79 -7.90 9.67
C PHE A 24 -3.78 -6.73 9.69
N PRO A 25 -3.42 -5.57 9.11
CA PRO A 25 -4.37 -4.49 8.95
C PRO A 25 -5.44 -4.87 7.93
N GLU A 26 -6.72 -4.73 8.31
CA GLU A 26 -7.86 -5.00 7.43
C GLU A 26 -8.13 -3.85 6.44
N ASN A 27 -7.70 -2.63 6.77
CA ASN A 27 -7.94 -1.43 5.97
C ASN A 27 -6.64 -0.63 5.86
N VAL A 28 -6.31 -0.21 4.64
CA VAL A 28 -5.11 0.56 4.32
C VAL A 28 -5.52 1.81 3.57
N LEU A 29 -5.12 2.96 4.12
CA LEU A 29 -5.33 4.25 3.49
C LEU A 29 -3.99 4.79 2.99
N TYR A 30 -3.82 4.79 1.67
CA TYR A 30 -2.61 5.26 1.02
C TYR A 30 -2.77 6.70 0.54
N TYR A 31 -2.09 7.63 1.20
CA TYR A 31 -2.05 9.02 0.78
C TYR A 31 -0.90 9.26 -0.19
N ARG A 32 -1.22 9.55 -1.44
CA ARG A 32 -0.23 9.92 -2.46
C ARG A 32 -0.19 11.44 -2.63
N ASP A 33 0.81 12.08 -2.04
CA ASP A 33 1.06 13.51 -2.24
C ASP A 33 1.77 13.76 -3.57
N SER A 34 1.42 14.83 -4.27
CA SER A 34 2.20 15.41 -5.37
C SER A 34 2.33 14.51 -6.60
N VAL A 35 1.22 14.33 -7.32
CA VAL A 35 1.20 13.80 -8.69
C VAL A 35 0.38 14.74 -9.59
N SER A 36 0.78 14.88 -10.85
CA SER A 36 -0.04 15.58 -11.86
C SER A 36 -1.17 14.67 -12.36
N ASP A 37 -2.18 15.24 -12.99
CA ASP A 37 -3.33 14.45 -13.48
C ASP A 37 -2.93 13.32 -14.44
N SER A 38 -1.89 13.55 -15.25
CA SER A 38 -1.31 12.54 -16.15
C SER A 38 -0.67 11.33 -15.44
N GLN A 39 -0.40 11.44 -14.14
CA GLN A 39 0.27 10.41 -13.34
C GLN A 39 -0.69 9.59 -12.47
N TYR A 40 -2.00 9.91 -12.46
CA TYR A 40 -2.98 9.10 -11.72
C TYR A 40 -3.02 7.65 -12.20
N PHE A 41 -2.94 7.45 -13.52
CA PHE A 41 -2.90 6.10 -14.11
C PHE A 41 -1.67 5.32 -13.63
N GLN A 42 -0.52 5.98 -13.52
CA GLN A 42 0.72 5.34 -13.07
C GLN A 42 0.66 4.96 -11.59
N VAL A 43 0.02 5.77 -10.74
CA VAL A 43 -0.24 5.37 -9.34
C VAL A 43 -1.11 4.11 -9.30
N LEU A 44 -2.12 4.04 -10.16
CA LEU A 44 -3.07 2.93 -10.20
C LEU A 44 -2.46 1.65 -10.78
N GLU A 45 -1.67 1.74 -11.85
CA GLU A 45 -1.10 0.59 -12.56
C GLU A 45 0.23 0.10 -11.98
N ASP A 46 0.97 0.97 -11.28
CA ASP A 46 2.30 0.61 -10.79
C ASP A 46 2.40 0.60 -9.26
N GLU A 47 1.97 1.67 -8.57
CA GLU A 47 2.12 1.77 -7.10
C GLU A 47 1.12 0.87 -6.36
N LEU A 48 -0.16 0.88 -6.72
CA LEU A 48 -1.16 0.05 -6.01
C LEU A 48 -0.92 -1.46 -6.14
N PRO A 49 -0.51 -2.01 -7.30
CA PRO A 49 -0.16 -3.43 -7.40
C PRO A 49 1.05 -3.80 -6.55
N GLN A 50 2.05 -2.92 -6.41
CA GLN A 50 3.18 -3.13 -5.51
C GLN A 50 2.74 -3.19 -4.03
N ILE A 51 1.83 -2.30 -3.61
CA ILE A 51 1.25 -2.37 -2.25
C ILE A 51 0.55 -3.72 -2.06
N LYS A 52 -0.23 -4.18 -3.04
CA LYS A 52 -0.90 -5.49 -2.97
C LYS A 52 0.08 -6.66 -2.92
N ALA A 53 1.13 -6.62 -3.73
CA ALA A 53 2.18 -7.63 -3.73
C ALA A 53 2.86 -7.75 -2.36
N ALA A 54 3.16 -6.64 -1.70
CA ALA A 54 3.74 -6.64 -0.35
C ALA A 54 2.83 -7.37 0.66
N PHE A 55 1.53 -7.11 0.61
CA PHE A 55 0.56 -7.81 1.46
C PHE A 55 0.51 -9.31 1.20
N GLU A 56 0.49 -9.72 -0.07
CA GLU A 56 0.47 -11.13 -0.45
C GLU A 56 1.76 -11.86 -0.06
N GLU A 57 2.92 -11.22 -0.26
CA GLU A 57 4.22 -11.75 0.15
C GLU A 57 4.32 -11.91 1.66
N PHE A 58 3.92 -10.88 2.40
CA PHE A 58 3.91 -10.91 3.86
C PHE A 58 2.94 -11.97 4.39
N ALA A 59 1.74 -12.13 3.79
CA ALA A 59 0.80 -13.19 4.14
C ALA A 59 1.37 -14.60 3.89
N LYS A 60 2.07 -14.81 2.77
CA LYS A 60 2.75 -16.07 2.44
C LYS A 60 3.85 -16.39 3.46
N GLN A 61 4.67 -15.41 3.84
CA GLN A 61 5.75 -15.57 4.82
C GLN A 61 5.22 -16.00 6.19
N HIS A 62 4.09 -15.43 6.62
CA HIS A 62 3.43 -15.75 7.89
C HIS A 62 2.48 -16.96 7.83
N LYS A 63 2.47 -17.71 6.70
CA LYS A 63 1.67 -18.93 6.48
C LYS A 63 0.18 -18.76 6.80
N LEU A 64 -0.37 -17.59 6.49
CA LEU A 64 -1.81 -17.39 6.61
C LEU A 64 -2.53 -18.34 5.63
N LYS A 65 -3.48 -19.12 6.15
CA LYS A 65 -4.27 -20.07 5.36
C LYS A 65 -5.19 -19.39 4.36
N GLU A 66 -5.54 -18.13 4.62
CA GLU A 66 -6.39 -17.31 3.76
C GLU A 66 -5.64 -16.03 3.44
N ASN A 67 -5.71 -15.60 2.17
CA ASN A 67 -5.15 -14.30 1.78
C ASN A 67 -5.94 -13.25 2.56
N PRO A 68 -5.30 -12.43 3.43
CA PRO A 68 -6.02 -11.49 4.26
C PRO A 68 -6.80 -10.54 3.35
N SER A 69 -8.13 -10.52 3.51
CA SER A 69 -9.01 -9.63 2.78
C SER A 69 -8.78 -8.21 3.31
N PHE A 70 -7.81 -7.51 2.72
CA PHE A 70 -7.51 -6.13 3.08
C PHE A 70 -8.09 -5.17 2.05
N LYS A 71 -8.60 -4.04 2.53
CA LYS A 71 -9.18 -2.98 1.68
C LYS A 71 -8.16 -1.87 1.52
N LEU A 72 -7.71 -1.67 0.29
CA LEU A 72 -6.81 -0.57 -0.07
C LEU A 72 -7.61 0.59 -0.65
N THR A 73 -7.50 1.76 -0.02
CA THR A 73 -8.01 3.02 -0.56
C THR A 73 -6.85 3.96 -0.82
N ALA A 74 -6.72 4.43 -2.05
CA ALA A 74 -5.74 5.43 -2.43
C ALA A 74 -6.40 6.80 -2.46
N VAL A 75 -5.82 7.76 -1.73
CA VAL A 75 -6.23 9.16 -1.75
C VAL A 75 -5.09 9.97 -2.34
N VAL A 76 -5.33 10.51 -3.52
CA VAL A 76 -4.36 11.35 -4.21
C VAL A 76 -4.58 12.80 -3.82
N VAL A 77 -3.54 13.42 -3.27
CA VAL A 77 -3.59 14.79 -2.74
C VAL A 77 -2.79 15.71 -3.65
N THR A 78 -3.49 16.62 -4.32
CA THR A 78 -2.90 17.70 -5.11
C THR A 78 -2.89 18.95 -4.24
N LYS A 79 -1.73 19.55 -3.96
CA LYS A 79 -1.63 20.76 -3.09
C LYS A 79 -1.49 22.07 -3.86
N ARG A 80 -1.12 22.00 -5.14
CA ARG A 80 -0.88 23.16 -6.01
C ARG A 80 -1.83 23.09 -7.20
N HIS A 81 -3.05 23.55 -7.00
CA HIS A 81 -4.01 23.80 -8.06
C HIS A 81 -4.21 25.31 -8.18
N HIS A 82 -4.06 25.83 -9.40
CA HIS A 82 -4.49 27.18 -9.74
C HIS A 82 -6.00 27.13 -9.96
N THR A 83 -6.77 27.12 -8.88
CA THR A 83 -8.23 27.27 -8.93
C THR A 83 -8.60 28.74 -9.00
#